data_AF-A0A453QU26-F1
#
_entry.id   AF-A0A453QU26-F1
#
_cell.length_a   1.000
_cell.length_b   1.000
_cell.length_c   1.000
_cell.angle_alpha   90.00
_cell.angle_beta   90.00
_cell.angle_gamma   90.00
#
_symmetry.space_group_name_H-M   'P 1'
#
loop_
_entity.id
_entity.type
_entity.pdbx_description
1 polymer ?
#
loop_
_entity_poly.entity_id
_entity_poly.type
_entity_poly.pdbx_seq_one_letter_code
_entity_poly.pdbx_strand_id
1 'polypeptide(L)'
;MKYKKLTNAQRSGLNQIPNRRFTLWWSPTINRANVYVGFQVQLDLTGIFMHGKIPTLKISLIQIFRAHLWQKVHESVVMDLCQVLDQELDALEIETVQKETIHPRKSYKMNSSCADVLLFAAHRWQMSKPSLVSESKDVFDQKASNKYWIDVQLRWGDYDSHDIERYTRAKFMDYTTDNMSIYPSPTGVMIGLDLAYNLHSAFGNWFPGSKPLLQQAMNKIMKSNPALYVLRERIRKGLQLYSSEPTEPYLSSQNYGEIFSNQIIWFVDDTNVYRVTIHKTFEGNLTTKPINGAIFIFNPRTGQLFLKVIHTSVWAGQKRLGQLAKWKTAEEVAALVRSLPVEEQPKQIIVTRKGMLDPLEVHLLDFPNIVIKGSELQLPFQACLKIEKFGDLILKATEPQMVLYNIYDDWLKSISSYTAFSRLVLILRALHVNNEKAKMLLKPDKTIVTEPHHIWPSLTDEQWLKVECALRDLILSDYAKKNNVNTSALTQSEIRDIILGAEIAPPSQQRQQIAEIEKQSRETNQVTAQTTRTVNVHGDELIVTTTSPYEQAAFASKTDWRVRAISATNLYLRVNHIYVNSDDIKVSTA
;
A
#
# COMPACT_ATOMS: atom_id res chain seq x y z
N MET A 1 -6.82 21.18 -4.85
CA MET A 1 -8.04 21.41 -5.67
C MET A 1 -8.29 22.89 -5.98
N LYS A 2 -8.03 23.83 -5.06
CA LYS A 2 -8.27 25.29 -5.24
C LYS A 2 -7.68 25.89 -6.54
N TYR A 3 -6.50 25.41 -6.96
CA TYR A 3 -5.80 25.87 -8.17
C TYR A 3 -6.15 25.11 -9.46
N LYS A 4 -7.02 24.09 -9.40
CA LYS A 4 -7.47 23.39 -10.60
C LYS A 4 -8.68 24.12 -11.20
N LYS A 5 -8.82 24.12 -12.52
CA LYS A 5 -10.04 24.59 -13.20
C LYS A 5 -11.17 23.62 -12.86
N LEU A 6 -12.11 24.09 -12.06
CA LEU A 6 -13.24 23.34 -11.54
C LEU A 6 -14.54 24.04 -11.94
N THR A 7 -15.62 23.26 -12.09
CA THR A 7 -16.95 23.82 -12.27
C THR A 7 -17.44 24.50 -10.99
N ASN A 8 -18.39 25.44 -11.11
CA ASN A 8 -18.98 26.11 -9.94
C ASN A 8 -19.64 25.11 -8.97
N ALA A 9 -20.25 24.04 -9.49
CA ALA A 9 -20.79 22.96 -8.67
C ALA A 9 -19.70 22.23 -7.84
N GLN A 10 -18.53 21.96 -8.42
CA GLN A 10 -17.40 21.37 -7.71
C GLN A 10 -16.86 22.31 -6.61
N ARG A 11 -16.84 23.62 -6.86
CA ARG A 11 -16.44 24.63 -5.87
C ARG A 11 -17.39 24.68 -4.68
N SER A 12 -18.71 24.61 -4.92
CA SER A 12 -19.71 24.51 -3.85
C SER A 12 -19.47 23.29 -2.94
N GLY A 13 -19.14 22.13 -3.52
CA GLY A 13 -18.79 20.93 -2.75
C GLY A 13 -17.51 21.08 -1.91
N LEU A 14 -16.50 21.82 -2.40
CA LEU A 14 -15.26 22.06 -1.63
C LEU A 14 -15.51 22.92 -0.38
N ASN A 15 -16.45 23.86 -0.45
CA ASN A 15 -16.79 24.72 0.69
C ASN A 15 -17.47 23.94 1.84
N GLN A 16 -17.97 22.72 1.60
CA GLN A 16 -18.54 21.87 2.64
C GLN A 16 -17.48 21.13 3.47
N ILE A 17 -16.23 21.01 3.00
CA ILE A 17 -15.19 20.20 3.66
C ILE A 17 -14.84 20.73 5.07
N PRO A 18 -14.59 22.03 5.29
CA PRO A 18 -14.32 22.55 6.63
C PRO A 18 -15.47 22.29 7.62
N ASN A 19 -16.71 22.43 7.15
CA ASN A 19 -17.91 22.16 7.95
C ASN A 19 -17.98 20.69 8.38
N ARG A 20 -17.54 19.75 7.52
CA ARG A 20 -17.50 18.32 7.88
C ARG A 20 -16.54 18.02 9.02
N ARG A 21 -15.39 18.69 9.07
CA ARG A 21 -14.42 18.55 10.17
C ARG A 21 -15.01 19.06 11.48
N PHE A 22 -15.59 20.26 11.45
CA PHE A 22 -16.23 20.85 12.62
C PHE A 22 -17.39 19.99 13.15
N THR A 23 -18.28 19.54 12.26
CA THR A 23 -19.41 18.69 12.66
C THR A 23 -18.94 17.35 13.23
N LEU A 24 -17.86 16.77 12.71
CA LEU A 24 -17.30 15.51 13.24
C LEU A 24 -16.68 15.73 14.63
N TRP A 25 -15.90 16.80 14.81
CA TRP A 25 -15.26 17.12 16.09
C TRP A 25 -16.28 17.30 17.22
N TRP A 26 -17.33 18.09 16.98
CA TRP A 26 -18.41 18.34 17.94
C TRP A 26 -19.53 17.29 17.88
N SER A 27 -19.33 16.17 17.17
CA SER A 27 -20.40 15.20 16.94
C SER A 27 -21.04 14.62 18.20
N PRO A 28 -20.32 14.36 19.32
CA PRO A 28 -20.97 13.85 20.53
C PRO A 28 -21.94 14.85 21.17
N THR A 29 -21.71 16.15 20.98
CA THR A 29 -22.58 17.22 21.49
C THR A 29 -23.66 17.62 20.49
N ILE A 30 -23.37 17.57 19.20
CA ILE A 30 -24.34 17.90 18.14
C ILE A 30 -25.37 16.76 18.01
N ASN A 31 -24.93 15.51 17.90
CA ASN A 31 -25.81 14.36 17.70
C ASN A 31 -26.17 13.70 19.02
N ARG A 32 -27.05 14.35 19.80
CA ARG A 32 -27.49 13.85 21.12
C ARG A 32 -29.01 13.86 21.25
N ALA A 33 -29.53 12.92 22.03
CA ALA A 33 -30.97 12.72 22.25
C ALA A 33 -31.65 13.96 22.84
N ASN A 34 -30.98 14.69 23.74
CA ASN A 34 -31.55 15.85 24.43
C ASN A 34 -31.64 17.12 23.56
N VAL A 35 -30.98 17.16 22.39
CA VAL A 35 -30.97 18.34 21.51
C VAL A 35 -31.96 18.22 20.36
N TYR A 36 -32.12 17.02 19.80
CA TYR A 36 -33.07 16.78 18.71
C TYR A 36 -34.24 15.95 19.20
N VAL A 37 -35.42 16.56 19.26
CA VAL A 37 -36.69 15.86 19.47
C VAL A 37 -37.13 15.26 18.13
N GLY A 38 -37.04 13.94 17.98
CA GLY A 38 -37.41 13.29 16.72
C GLY A 38 -37.08 11.79 16.63
N PHE A 39 -37.29 11.24 15.43
CA PHE A 39 -37.06 9.82 15.13
C PHE A 39 -35.57 9.50 15.08
N GLN A 40 -35.12 8.68 16.04
CA GLN A 40 -33.78 8.10 16.09
C GLN A 40 -33.62 7.08 14.95
N VAL A 41 -32.60 7.27 14.10
CA VAL A 41 -32.32 6.37 12.96
C VAL A 41 -30.96 5.73 13.14
N GLN A 42 -30.91 4.40 13.07
CA GLN A 42 -29.65 3.66 13.06
C GLN A 42 -28.96 3.80 11.70
N LEU A 43 -27.64 4.03 11.71
CA LEU A 43 -26.83 4.11 10.50
C LEU A 43 -26.48 2.71 10.00
N ASP A 44 -26.66 2.47 8.69
CA ASP A 44 -26.46 1.17 8.05
C ASP A 44 -25.11 0.52 8.43
N LEU A 45 -25.16 -0.76 8.79
CA LEU A 45 -24.01 -1.61 9.15
C LEU A 45 -23.21 -1.13 10.39
N THR A 46 -23.78 -0.23 11.19
CA THR A 46 -23.14 0.28 12.42
C THR A 46 -24.14 0.34 13.56
N GLY A 47 -23.65 0.40 14.80
CA GLY A 47 -24.47 0.63 15.97
C GLY A 47 -24.75 2.11 16.28
N ILE A 48 -24.48 3.00 15.32
CA ILE A 48 -24.57 4.45 15.56
C ILE A 48 -25.99 4.92 15.32
N PHE A 49 -26.52 5.68 16.26
CA PHE A 49 -27.82 6.31 16.12
C PHE A 49 -27.68 7.80 15.79
N MET A 50 -28.42 8.24 14.78
CA MET A 50 -28.55 9.63 14.38
C MET A 50 -29.85 10.18 14.97
N HIS A 51 -29.76 11.20 15.82
CA HIS A 51 -30.91 11.85 16.46
C HIS A 51 -31.54 12.94 15.58
N GLY A 52 -30.82 13.39 14.55
CA GLY A 52 -31.31 14.36 13.58
C GLY A 52 -30.73 14.15 12.18
N LYS A 53 -31.33 14.80 11.18
CA LYS A 53 -30.82 14.80 9.81
C LYS A 53 -29.64 15.76 9.70
N ILE A 54 -28.44 15.26 9.98
CA ILE A 54 -27.17 16.00 9.85
C ILE A 54 -26.34 15.35 8.74
N PRO A 55 -26.49 15.78 7.46
CA PRO A 55 -25.88 15.08 6.33
C PRO A 55 -24.35 15.06 6.37
N THR A 56 -23.72 16.16 6.81
CA THR A 56 -22.26 16.27 6.91
C THR A 56 -21.69 15.25 7.91
N LEU A 57 -22.36 15.06 9.04
CA LEU A 57 -21.99 14.05 10.05
C LEU A 57 -22.19 12.63 9.51
N LYS A 58 -23.35 12.36 8.91
CA LYS A 58 -23.67 11.05 8.31
C LYS A 58 -22.58 10.64 7.30
N ILE A 59 -22.15 11.55 6.42
CA ILE A 59 -21.09 11.26 5.45
C ILE A 59 -19.76 10.94 6.16
N SER A 60 -19.40 11.70 7.20
CA SER A 60 -18.16 11.47 7.95
C SER A 60 -18.15 10.13 8.69
N LEU A 61 -19.25 9.76 9.36
CA LEU A 61 -19.37 8.48 10.05
C LEU A 61 -19.36 7.29 9.08
N ILE A 62 -20.05 7.38 7.95
CA ILE A 62 -19.98 6.36 6.88
C ILE A 62 -18.54 6.21 6.36
N GLN A 63 -17.79 7.30 6.23
CA GLN A 63 -16.40 7.25 5.79
C GLN A 63 -15.47 6.59 6.82
N ILE A 64 -15.70 6.81 8.12
CA ILE A 64 -14.93 6.18 9.20
C ILE A 64 -15.21 4.67 9.22
N PHE A 65 -16.49 4.28 9.22
CA PHE A 65 -16.91 2.87 9.35
C PHE A 65 -17.01 2.10 8.03
N ARG A 66 -16.46 2.65 6.94
CA ARG A 66 -16.45 2.00 5.62
C ARG A 66 -15.75 0.64 5.64
N ALA A 67 -16.09 -0.20 4.66
CA ALA A 67 -15.54 -1.56 4.52
C ALA A 67 -15.79 -2.42 5.76
N HIS A 68 -17.01 -2.34 6.29
CA HIS A 68 -17.50 -3.20 7.38
C HIS A 68 -16.70 -3.07 8.68
N LEU A 69 -16.10 -1.89 8.95
CA LEU A 69 -15.18 -1.72 10.08
C LEU A 69 -15.83 -2.06 11.43
N TRP A 70 -17.12 -1.77 11.61
CA TRP A 70 -17.84 -2.12 12.85
C TRP A 70 -17.84 -3.63 13.12
N GLN A 71 -18.17 -4.42 12.10
CA GLN A 71 -18.16 -5.89 12.18
C GLN A 71 -16.75 -6.42 12.41
N LYS A 72 -15.75 -5.83 11.75
CA LYS A 72 -14.34 -6.22 11.90
C LYS A 72 -13.79 -5.89 13.29
N VAL A 73 -14.19 -4.77 13.90
CA VAL A 73 -13.82 -4.43 15.28
C VAL A 73 -14.41 -5.45 16.25
N HIS A 74 -15.70 -5.80 16.09
CA HIS A 74 -16.36 -6.79 16.95
C HIS A 74 -15.66 -8.15 16.84
N GLU A 75 -15.52 -8.66 15.61
CA GLU A 75 -14.85 -9.93 15.32
C GLU A 75 -13.40 -9.97 15.82
N SER A 76 -12.63 -8.90 15.61
CA SER A 76 -11.23 -8.83 16.04
C SER A 76 -11.08 -8.84 17.55
N VAL A 77 -11.95 -8.15 18.30
CA VAL A 77 -11.94 -8.18 19.77
C VAL A 77 -12.34 -9.56 20.29
N VAL A 78 -13.35 -10.20 19.69
CA VAL A 78 -13.76 -11.57 20.06
C VAL A 78 -12.62 -12.56 19.82
N MET A 79 -11.94 -12.48 18.68
CA MET A 79 -10.80 -13.34 18.37
C MET A 79 -9.63 -13.14 19.33
N ASP A 80 -9.28 -11.90 19.66
CA ASP A 80 -8.22 -11.61 20.63
C ASP A 80 -8.56 -12.15 22.02
N LEU A 81 -9.83 -12.07 22.44
CA LEU A 81 -10.29 -12.67 23.69
C LEU A 81 -10.17 -14.19 23.69
N CYS A 82 -10.56 -14.87 22.60
CA CYS A 82 -10.37 -16.31 22.47
C CYS A 82 -8.88 -16.69 22.62
N GLN A 83 -7.98 -15.98 21.94
CA GLN A 83 -6.54 -16.24 22.01
C GLN A 83 -5.97 -16.06 23.42
N VAL A 84 -6.45 -15.07 24.17
CA VAL A 84 -6.04 -14.88 25.57
C VAL A 84 -6.55 -16.02 26.45
N LEU A 85 -7.80 -16.47 26.24
CA LEU A 85 -8.38 -17.57 27.01
C LEU A 85 -7.73 -18.93 26.68
N ASP A 86 -7.35 -19.15 25.42
CA ASP A 86 -6.62 -20.34 24.98
C ASP A 86 -5.22 -20.45 25.61
N GLN A 87 -4.61 -19.31 25.99
CA GLN A 87 -3.32 -19.29 26.70
C GLN A 87 -3.44 -19.62 28.19
N GLU A 88 -4.65 -19.53 28.76
CA GLU A 88 -4.91 -19.63 30.20
C GLU A 88 -5.82 -20.84 30.53
N LEU A 89 -5.87 -21.85 29.66
CA LEU A 89 -6.74 -23.03 29.82
C LEU A 89 -6.49 -23.75 31.16
N ASP A 90 -5.23 -24.08 31.43
CA ASP A 90 -4.84 -24.84 32.62
C ASP A 90 -5.04 -24.02 33.91
N ALA A 91 -4.67 -22.73 33.89
CA ALA A 91 -4.76 -21.85 35.06
C ALA A 91 -6.20 -21.58 35.49
N LEU A 92 -7.15 -21.59 34.54
CA LEU A 92 -8.56 -21.31 34.77
C LEU A 92 -9.46 -22.56 34.76
N GLU A 93 -8.88 -23.76 34.64
CA GLU A 93 -9.60 -25.03 34.55
C GLU A 93 -10.62 -25.05 33.40
N ILE A 94 -10.26 -24.47 32.25
CA ILE A 94 -11.07 -24.45 31.03
C ILE A 94 -10.74 -25.71 30.21
N GLU A 95 -11.76 -26.51 29.91
CA GLU A 95 -11.63 -27.67 29.02
C GLU A 95 -11.52 -27.24 27.55
N THR A 96 -12.36 -26.29 27.13
CA THR A 96 -12.38 -25.80 25.75
C THR A 96 -12.94 -24.39 25.67
N VAL A 97 -12.31 -23.55 24.85
CA VAL A 97 -12.82 -22.24 24.43
C VAL A 97 -13.45 -22.42 23.05
N GLN A 98 -14.75 -22.21 22.95
CA GLN A 98 -15.48 -22.30 21.69
C GLN A 98 -15.94 -20.91 21.26
N LYS A 99 -15.45 -20.44 20.11
CA LYS A 99 -16.02 -19.26 19.46
C LYS A 99 -17.32 -19.64 18.76
N GLU A 100 -18.38 -18.91 19.05
CA GLU A 100 -19.69 -19.17 18.46
C GLU A 100 -19.81 -18.65 17.02
N THR A 101 -20.57 -19.36 16.20
CA THR A 101 -20.87 -18.92 14.84
C THR A 101 -22.02 -17.91 14.88
N ILE A 102 -21.66 -16.63 14.91
CA ILE A 102 -22.63 -15.53 15.01
C ILE A 102 -23.14 -15.08 13.64
N HIS A 103 -24.38 -14.59 13.62
CA HIS A 103 -24.91 -13.93 12.43
C HIS A 103 -24.13 -12.63 12.15
N PRO A 104 -23.73 -12.33 10.89
CA PRO A 104 -22.89 -11.17 10.59
C PRO A 104 -23.44 -9.81 11.07
N ARG A 105 -24.76 -9.70 11.23
CA ARG A 105 -25.43 -8.46 11.68
C ARG A 105 -25.48 -8.30 13.20
N LYS A 106 -25.08 -9.32 13.97
CA LYS A 106 -25.16 -9.34 15.44
C LYS A 106 -24.42 -8.16 16.06
N SER A 107 -23.23 -7.84 15.56
CA SER A 107 -22.37 -6.75 16.08
C SER A 107 -23.07 -5.39 16.17
N TYR A 108 -24.08 -5.12 15.32
CA TYR A 108 -24.82 -3.86 15.32
C TYR A 108 -26.32 -4.05 15.56
N LYS A 109 -26.74 -5.21 16.09
CA LYS A 109 -28.11 -5.47 16.49
C LYS A 109 -28.29 -5.03 17.96
N MET A 110 -28.99 -3.93 18.18
CA MET A 110 -29.05 -3.28 19.51
C MET A 110 -30.23 -3.72 20.40
N ASN A 111 -31.12 -4.55 19.89
CA ASN A 111 -32.33 -5.00 20.59
C ASN A 111 -32.22 -6.41 21.18
N SER A 112 -31.29 -7.24 20.70
CA SER A 112 -31.10 -8.61 21.18
C SER A 112 -29.70 -9.09 20.80
N SER A 113 -29.19 -10.06 21.52
CA SER A 113 -27.84 -10.60 21.34
C SER A 113 -27.79 -12.11 21.52
N CYS A 114 -26.62 -12.69 21.29
CA CYS A 114 -26.25 -14.07 21.56
C CYS A 114 -24.78 -14.11 22.03
N ALA A 115 -24.37 -15.23 22.64
CA ALA A 115 -22.98 -15.44 23.04
C ALA A 115 -22.01 -15.34 21.85
N ASP A 116 -20.85 -14.73 22.06
CA ASP A 116 -19.72 -14.72 21.11
C ASP A 116 -18.72 -15.84 21.39
N VAL A 117 -18.48 -16.11 22.68
CA VAL A 117 -17.58 -17.16 23.15
C VAL A 117 -18.28 -17.98 24.22
N LEU A 118 -18.09 -19.29 24.18
CA LEU A 118 -18.58 -20.24 25.15
C LEU A 118 -17.39 -21.02 25.74
N LEU A 119 -17.28 -21.00 27.05
CA LEU A 119 -16.28 -21.75 27.81
C LEU A 119 -16.91 -22.98 28.45
N PHE A 120 -16.21 -24.10 28.36
CA PHE A 120 -16.54 -25.34 29.05
C PHE A 120 -15.55 -25.55 30.20
N ALA A 121 -16.07 -25.76 31.41
CA ALA A 121 -15.24 -26.03 32.57
C ALA A 121 -14.83 -27.51 32.59
N ALA A 122 -13.58 -27.80 32.94
CA ALA A 122 -13.12 -29.18 33.14
C ALA A 122 -13.87 -29.90 34.28
N HIS A 123 -14.28 -29.12 35.29
CA HIS A 123 -15.11 -29.59 36.40
C HIS A 123 -16.34 -28.68 36.56
N ARG A 124 -16.31 -27.76 37.55
CA ARG A 124 -17.35 -26.77 37.79
C ARG A 124 -16.74 -25.54 38.45
N TRP A 125 -17.10 -24.37 37.95
CA TRP A 125 -16.71 -23.11 38.58
C TRP A 125 -17.75 -22.69 39.62
N GLN A 126 -17.27 -22.31 40.80
CA GLN A 126 -18.09 -21.55 41.75
C GLN A 126 -18.28 -20.15 41.21
N MET A 127 -19.54 -19.71 41.12
CA MET A 127 -19.88 -18.45 40.45
C MET A 127 -20.13 -17.35 41.48
N SER A 128 -19.80 -16.13 41.11
CA SER A 128 -20.20 -14.93 41.85
C SER A 128 -21.58 -14.46 41.43
N LYS A 129 -22.18 -13.57 42.23
CA LYS A 129 -23.27 -12.71 41.76
C LYS A 129 -22.77 -11.79 40.64
N PRO A 130 -23.67 -11.35 39.73
CA PRO A 130 -23.28 -10.40 38.71
C PRO A 130 -22.74 -9.10 39.31
N SER A 131 -21.53 -8.72 38.90
CA SER A 131 -20.87 -7.51 39.39
C SER A 131 -20.10 -6.82 38.26
N LEU A 132 -19.67 -5.58 38.48
CA LEU A 132 -18.75 -4.91 37.57
C LEU A 132 -17.36 -5.55 37.63
N VAL A 133 -16.63 -5.43 36.52
CA VAL A 133 -15.23 -5.86 36.39
C VAL A 133 -14.31 -5.09 37.33
N SER A 134 -14.64 -3.83 37.66
CA SER A 134 -13.86 -2.96 38.54
C SER A 134 -14.06 -3.25 40.04
N GLU A 135 -15.10 -4.01 40.40
CA GLU A 135 -15.38 -4.38 41.80
C GLU A 135 -14.43 -5.47 42.31
N SER A 136 -13.85 -5.27 43.49
CA SER A 136 -12.77 -6.10 44.05
C SER A 136 -13.21 -7.21 44.99
N LYS A 137 -14.46 -7.19 45.48
CA LYS A 137 -14.96 -8.15 46.46
C LYS A 137 -16.00 -9.07 45.82
N ASP A 138 -15.53 -10.18 45.27
CA ASP A 138 -16.39 -11.25 44.81
C ASP A 138 -16.64 -12.28 45.91
N VAL A 139 -17.89 -12.65 46.09
CA VAL A 139 -18.30 -13.79 46.89
C VAL A 139 -18.78 -14.86 45.93
N PHE A 140 -18.09 -16.01 45.90
CA PHE A 140 -18.38 -17.13 45.01
C PHE A 140 -19.37 -18.10 45.68
N ASP A 141 -20.55 -17.59 46.04
CA ASP A 141 -21.62 -18.33 46.74
C ASP A 141 -22.77 -18.80 45.83
N GLN A 142 -22.70 -18.52 44.52
CA GLN A 142 -23.74 -18.90 43.58
C GLN A 142 -23.60 -20.34 43.10
N LYS A 143 -24.68 -20.88 42.54
CA LYS A 143 -24.71 -22.24 41.99
C LYS A 143 -23.58 -22.42 40.97
N ALA A 144 -22.78 -23.46 41.19
CA ALA A 144 -21.69 -23.80 40.29
C ALA A 144 -22.19 -24.08 38.88
N SER A 145 -21.41 -23.69 37.88
CA SER A 145 -21.73 -23.84 36.45
C SER A 145 -20.58 -24.50 35.70
N ASN A 146 -20.93 -25.22 34.64
CA ASN A 146 -20.01 -25.88 33.72
C ASN A 146 -19.89 -25.16 32.36
N LYS A 147 -20.75 -24.17 32.12
CA LYS A 147 -20.78 -23.39 30.88
C LYS A 147 -20.78 -21.90 31.20
N TYR A 148 -19.90 -21.15 30.55
CA TYR A 148 -19.77 -19.72 30.77
C TYR A 148 -19.69 -18.98 29.43
N TRP A 149 -20.58 -18.02 29.19
CA TRP A 149 -20.61 -17.27 27.94
C TRP A 149 -20.00 -15.88 28.08
N ILE A 150 -19.46 -15.36 26.98
CA ILE A 150 -18.99 -13.99 26.83
C ILE A 150 -19.75 -13.34 25.67
N ASP A 151 -20.28 -12.14 25.88
CA ASP A 151 -20.91 -11.31 24.85
C ASP A 151 -20.21 -9.95 24.76
N VAL A 152 -19.69 -9.62 23.57
CA VAL A 152 -19.03 -8.33 23.29
C VAL A 152 -20.04 -7.39 22.62
N GLN A 153 -20.30 -6.26 23.27
CA GLN A 153 -21.20 -5.21 22.80
C GLN A 153 -20.41 -3.95 22.42
N LEU A 154 -20.54 -3.54 21.16
CA LEU A 154 -19.99 -2.29 20.67
C LEU A 154 -21.01 -1.18 20.79
N ARG A 155 -20.54 0.03 21.12
CA ARG A 155 -21.36 1.22 21.24
C ARG A 155 -20.66 2.43 20.63
N TRP A 156 -21.46 3.39 20.18
CA TRP A 156 -20.99 4.74 19.87
C TRP A 156 -21.74 5.74 20.77
N GLY A 157 -21.09 6.17 21.85
CA GLY A 157 -21.69 7.08 22.83
C GLY A 157 -21.87 8.51 22.32
N ASP A 158 -22.70 9.26 23.03
CA ASP A 158 -22.86 10.70 22.87
C ASP A 158 -22.54 11.43 24.18
N TYR A 159 -22.63 12.75 24.19
CA TYR A 159 -22.30 13.54 25.38
C TYR A 159 -23.20 13.22 26.58
N ASP A 160 -24.48 12.90 26.35
CA ASP A 160 -25.44 12.59 27.41
C ASP A 160 -25.24 11.18 27.98
N SER A 161 -24.80 10.25 27.14
CA SER A 161 -24.71 8.85 27.47
C SER A 161 -23.42 8.25 26.89
N HIS A 162 -22.40 8.22 27.73
CA HIS A 162 -21.09 7.61 27.48
C HIS A 162 -20.57 6.81 28.69
N ASP A 163 -21.35 6.72 29.77
CA ASP A 163 -21.07 5.81 30.89
C ASP A 163 -21.25 4.36 30.41
N ILE A 164 -20.11 3.67 30.23
CA ILE A 164 -20.06 2.32 29.70
C ILE A 164 -20.42 1.27 30.76
N GLU A 165 -20.18 1.54 32.05
CA GLU A 165 -20.52 0.61 33.13
C GLU A 165 -22.03 0.48 33.25
N ARG A 166 -22.71 1.63 33.31
CA ARG A 166 -24.18 1.68 33.37
C ARG A 166 -24.82 1.03 32.14
N TYR A 167 -24.27 1.29 30.95
CA TYR A 167 -24.76 0.68 29.71
C TYR A 167 -24.63 -0.84 29.71
N THR A 168 -23.45 -1.34 30.05
CA THR A 168 -23.16 -2.78 30.03
C THR A 168 -24.02 -3.53 31.04
N ARG A 169 -24.18 -2.97 32.24
CA ARG A 169 -25.10 -3.52 33.25
C ARG A 169 -26.55 -3.53 32.78
N ALA A 170 -27.04 -2.43 32.21
CA ALA A 170 -28.41 -2.35 31.71
C ALA A 170 -28.66 -3.40 30.62
N LYS A 171 -27.75 -3.50 29.63
CA LYS A 171 -27.86 -4.49 28.56
C LYS A 171 -27.75 -5.93 29.02
N PHE A 172 -26.90 -6.21 30.00
CA PHE A 172 -26.83 -7.53 30.62
C PHE A 172 -28.18 -7.91 31.24
N MET A 173 -28.79 -7.01 32.04
CA MET A 173 -30.08 -7.28 32.66
C MET A 173 -31.20 -7.41 31.62
N ASP A 174 -31.25 -6.51 30.63
CA ASP A 174 -32.24 -6.57 29.55
C ASP A 174 -32.13 -7.90 28.79
N TYR A 175 -30.94 -8.30 28.34
CA TYR A 175 -30.78 -9.49 27.50
C TYR A 175 -30.84 -10.81 28.25
N THR A 176 -30.56 -10.84 29.55
CA THR A 176 -30.68 -12.08 30.34
C THR A 176 -32.09 -12.32 30.86
N THR A 177 -32.93 -11.28 30.90
CA THR A 177 -34.34 -11.38 31.31
C THR A 177 -35.32 -11.46 30.13
N ASP A 178 -34.94 -10.95 28.96
CA ASP A 178 -35.77 -10.96 27.75
C ASP A 178 -35.71 -12.32 27.01
N ASN A 179 -36.86 -12.76 26.50
CA ASN A 179 -36.98 -14.02 25.75
C ASN A 179 -36.46 -13.93 24.31
N MET A 180 -36.16 -12.73 23.80
CA MET A 180 -35.58 -12.58 22.45
C MET A 180 -34.09 -12.94 22.36
N SER A 181 -33.35 -12.84 23.48
CA SER A 181 -31.93 -13.16 23.54
C SER A 181 -31.77 -14.51 24.22
N ILE A 182 -31.02 -15.42 23.59
CA ILE A 182 -30.84 -16.78 24.10
C ILE A 182 -29.35 -16.99 24.38
N TYR A 183 -29.03 -17.30 25.63
CA TYR A 183 -27.69 -17.65 26.06
C TYR A 183 -27.60 -19.14 26.45
N PRO A 184 -26.45 -19.81 26.22
CA PRO A 184 -26.30 -21.24 26.52
C PRO A 184 -26.38 -21.62 28.00
N SER A 185 -26.19 -20.66 28.90
CA SER A 185 -26.25 -20.85 30.36
C SER A 185 -26.67 -19.54 31.06
N PRO A 186 -27.14 -19.59 32.32
CA PRO A 186 -27.49 -18.38 33.06
C PRO A 186 -26.28 -17.61 33.60
N THR A 187 -25.06 -18.12 33.38
CA THR A 187 -23.81 -17.57 33.92
C THR A 187 -22.91 -17.11 32.78
N GLY A 188 -22.58 -15.82 32.77
CA GLY A 188 -21.68 -15.26 31.78
C GLY A 188 -21.40 -13.79 32.02
N VAL A 189 -20.67 -13.17 31.09
CA VAL A 189 -20.27 -11.77 31.17
C VAL A 189 -20.53 -11.03 29.86
N MET A 190 -21.00 -9.81 30.00
CA MET A 190 -21.11 -8.86 28.90
C MET A 190 -19.97 -7.85 28.99
N ILE A 191 -19.30 -7.61 27.86
CA ILE A 191 -18.20 -6.65 27.72
C ILE A 191 -18.69 -5.52 26.82
N GLY A 192 -18.80 -4.30 27.36
CA GLY A 192 -19.17 -3.11 26.60
C GLY A 192 -17.95 -2.31 26.18
N LEU A 193 -17.90 -1.90 24.90
CA LEU A 193 -16.88 -1.00 24.36
C LEU A 193 -17.55 0.25 23.77
N ASP A 194 -17.22 1.43 24.28
CA ASP A 194 -17.57 2.70 23.66
C ASP A 194 -16.46 3.12 22.69
N LEU A 195 -16.77 3.00 21.40
CA LEU A 195 -15.85 3.31 20.30
C LEU A 195 -15.62 4.81 20.11
N ALA A 196 -16.54 5.67 20.57
CA ALA A 196 -16.41 7.11 20.44
C ALA A 196 -15.48 7.67 21.53
N TYR A 197 -15.63 7.16 22.76
CA TYR A 197 -14.89 7.61 23.94
C TYR A 197 -13.69 6.72 24.31
N ASN A 198 -13.49 5.61 23.59
CA ASN A 198 -12.43 4.63 23.86
C ASN A 198 -12.48 4.08 25.29
N LEU A 199 -13.69 3.87 25.81
CA LEU A 199 -13.96 3.32 27.14
C LEU A 199 -14.40 1.86 27.02
N HIS A 200 -14.13 1.07 28.05
CA HIS A 200 -14.64 -0.29 28.14
C HIS A 200 -15.01 -0.63 29.59
N SER A 201 -15.96 -1.54 29.75
CA SER A 201 -16.25 -2.17 31.03
C SER A 201 -16.89 -3.54 30.79
N ALA A 202 -17.04 -4.33 31.85
CA ALA A 202 -17.74 -5.59 31.79
C ALA A 202 -18.62 -5.78 33.02
N PHE A 203 -19.76 -6.42 32.82
CA PHE A 203 -20.72 -6.75 33.88
C PHE A 203 -21.26 -8.16 33.66
N GLY A 204 -21.26 -8.96 34.73
CA GLY A 204 -21.76 -10.32 34.69
C GLY A 204 -21.26 -11.15 35.85
N ASN A 205 -21.48 -12.46 35.77
CA ASN A 205 -20.97 -13.42 36.75
C ASN A 205 -19.46 -13.59 36.59
N TRP A 206 -18.77 -13.92 37.67
CA TRP A 206 -17.33 -14.18 37.67
C TRP A 206 -17.06 -15.56 38.27
N PHE A 207 -16.04 -16.23 37.74
CA PHE A 207 -15.44 -17.40 38.36
C PHE A 207 -14.01 -17.03 38.82
N PRO A 208 -13.42 -17.79 39.76
CA PRO A 208 -12.10 -17.48 40.28
C PRO A 208 -11.07 -17.29 39.15
N GLY A 209 -10.33 -16.17 39.18
CA GLY A 209 -9.31 -15.83 38.17
C GLY A 209 -9.84 -15.15 36.91
N SER A 210 -11.14 -15.21 36.58
CA SER A 210 -11.65 -14.66 35.32
C SER A 210 -11.64 -13.14 35.25
N LYS A 211 -11.97 -12.46 36.36
CA LYS A 211 -11.97 -11.00 36.47
C LYS A 211 -10.58 -10.36 36.24
N PRO A 212 -9.50 -10.74 36.96
CA PRO A 212 -8.18 -10.14 36.75
C PRO A 212 -7.63 -10.44 35.35
N LEU A 213 -7.88 -11.63 34.79
CA LEU A 213 -7.50 -11.93 33.41
C LEU A 213 -8.20 -10.97 32.44
N LEU A 214 -9.52 -10.82 32.56
CA LEU A 214 -10.28 -9.96 31.65
C LEU A 214 -9.83 -8.50 31.73
N GLN A 215 -9.53 -7.99 32.93
CA GLN A 215 -8.99 -6.64 33.11
C GLN A 215 -7.67 -6.45 32.36
N GLN A 216 -6.74 -7.39 32.50
CA GLN A 216 -5.44 -7.31 31.81
C GLN A 216 -5.60 -7.45 30.29
N ALA A 217 -6.42 -8.41 29.86
CA ALA A 217 -6.73 -8.68 28.47
C ALA A 217 -7.33 -7.44 27.78
N MET A 218 -8.40 -6.88 28.32
CA MET A 218 -9.08 -5.73 27.72
C MET A 218 -8.21 -4.47 27.70
N ASN A 219 -7.39 -4.24 28.73
CA ASN A 219 -6.43 -3.15 28.74
C ASN A 219 -5.38 -3.27 27.62
N LYS A 220 -4.95 -4.50 27.31
CA LYS A 220 -4.03 -4.79 26.20
C LYS A 220 -4.73 -4.66 24.85
N ILE A 221 -5.88 -5.32 24.67
CA ILE A 221 -6.69 -5.29 23.43
C ILE A 221 -7.04 -3.84 23.06
N MET A 222 -7.53 -3.04 24.01
CA MET A 222 -7.84 -1.63 23.76
C MET A 222 -6.62 -0.85 23.28
N LYS A 223 -5.38 -1.22 23.63
CA LYS A 223 -4.18 -0.51 23.16
C LYS A 223 -3.69 -1.03 21.82
N SER A 224 -3.58 -2.36 21.65
CA SER A 224 -2.87 -2.98 20.54
C SER A 224 -3.74 -3.58 19.43
N ASN A 225 -5.06 -3.61 19.58
CA ASN A 225 -5.94 -4.22 18.58
C ASN A 225 -5.87 -3.48 17.22
N PRO A 226 -5.54 -4.17 16.11
CA PRO A 226 -5.39 -3.54 14.80
C PRO A 226 -6.67 -2.88 14.26
N ALA A 227 -7.85 -3.46 14.51
CA ALA A 227 -9.12 -2.90 14.04
C ALA A 227 -9.46 -1.58 14.77
N LEU A 228 -9.22 -1.52 16.08
CA LEU A 228 -9.34 -0.30 16.87
C LEU A 228 -8.31 0.76 16.46
N TYR A 229 -7.09 0.35 16.10
CA TYR A 229 -6.09 1.27 15.55
C TYR A 229 -6.57 1.90 14.23
N VAL A 230 -7.07 1.10 13.29
CA VAL A 230 -7.66 1.60 12.03
C VAL A 230 -8.81 2.58 12.28
N LEU A 231 -9.68 2.30 13.27
CA LEU A 231 -10.74 3.22 13.68
C LEU A 231 -10.16 4.57 14.14
N ARG A 232 -9.20 4.56 15.06
CA ARG A 232 -8.56 5.77 15.59
C ARG A 232 -7.88 6.58 14.49
N GLU A 233 -7.14 5.92 13.60
CA GLU A 233 -6.47 6.55 12.47
C GLU A 233 -7.46 7.20 11.48
N ARG A 234 -8.60 6.55 11.22
CA ARG A 234 -9.65 7.13 10.39
C ARG A 234 -10.31 8.33 11.04
N ILE A 235 -10.54 8.30 12.35
CA ILE A 235 -11.03 9.45 13.12
C ILE A 235 -10.01 10.60 13.05
N ARG A 236 -8.72 10.35 13.33
CA ARG A 236 -7.62 11.33 13.23
C ARG A 236 -7.56 11.95 11.83
N LYS A 237 -7.60 11.13 10.77
CA LYS A 237 -7.62 11.59 9.36
C LYS A 237 -8.87 12.42 9.05
N GLY A 238 -10.04 12.01 9.55
CA GLY A 238 -11.31 12.76 9.39
C GLY A 238 -11.29 14.11 10.10
N LEU A 239 -10.65 14.18 11.27
CA LEU A 239 -10.46 15.39 12.08
C LEU A 239 -9.25 16.22 11.63
N GLN A 240 -8.41 15.67 10.75
CA GLN A 240 -7.15 16.29 10.29
C GLN A 240 -6.18 16.59 11.44
N LEU A 241 -6.11 15.67 12.42
CA LEU A 241 -5.16 15.73 13.51
C LEU A 241 -3.90 14.96 13.10
N TYR A 242 -2.75 15.59 13.26
CA TYR A 242 -1.45 14.96 13.03
C TYR A 242 -0.73 14.88 14.38
N SER A 243 -0.31 13.67 14.74
CA SER A 243 0.55 13.41 15.89
C SER A 243 1.96 13.09 15.40
N SER A 244 2.98 13.48 16.17
CA SER A 244 4.38 13.11 15.92
C SER A 244 4.71 11.74 16.54
N GLU A 245 3.77 10.80 16.49
CA GLU A 245 4.02 9.43 16.99
C GLU A 245 5.13 8.79 16.12
N PRO A 246 6.09 8.08 16.73
CA PRO A 246 7.13 7.36 15.98
C PRO A 246 6.46 6.25 15.18
N THR A 247 6.29 6.50 13.88
CA THR A 247 5.80 5.50 12.92
C THR A 247 6.96 4.62 12.48
N GLU A 248 6.66 3.37 12.08
CA GLU A 248 7.67 2.55 11.43
C GLU A 248 8.25 3.29 10.22
N PRO A 249 9.59 3.36 10.10
CA PRO A 249 10.22 4.07 9.01
C PRO A 249 9.88 3.40 7.68
N TYR A 250 9.52 4.21 6.69
CA TYR A 250 9.30 3.74 5.34
C TYR A 250 10.59 3.15 4.75
N LEU A 251 10.42 2.30 3.73
CA LEU A 251 11.55 1.82 2.96
C LEU A 251 12.19 3.00 2.21
N SER A 252 13.44 3.30 2.52
CA SER A 252 14.27 4.35 1.95
C SER A 252 15.63 3.78 1.52
N SER A 253 16.49 4.61 0.93
CA SER A 253 17.85 4.20 0.56
C SER A 253 18.72 3.79 1.75
N GLN A 254 18.36 4.21 2.98
CA GLN A 254 19.15 3.95 4.19
C GLN A 254 18.88 2.55 4.77
N ASN A 255 17.62 2.13 4.81
CA ASN A 255 17.21 0.83 5.34
C ASN A 255 16.94 -0.21 4.24
N TYR A 256 17.30 0.10 2.99
CA TYR A 256 17.13 -0.77 1.83
C TYR A 256 17.66 -2.20 2.02
N GLY A 257 18.72 -2.39 2.83
CA GLY A 257 19.29 -3.71 3.11
C GLY A 257 18.35 -4.66 3.88
N GLU A 258 17.37 -4.13 4.63
CA GLU A 258 16.43 -4.93 5.44
C GLU A 258 15.58 -5.89 4.61
N ILE A 259 15.36 -5.56 3.32
CA ILE A 259 14.53 -6.37 2.42
C ILE A 259 15.14 -7.75 2.10
N PHE A 260 16.41 -7.95 2.42
CA PHE A 260 17.13 -9.21 2.21
C PHE A 260 17.37 -10.02 3.48
N SER A 261 16.66 -9.68 4.56
CA SER A 261 16.69 -10.45 5.81
C SER A 261 16.11 -11.87 5.63
N ASN A 262 16.21 -12.68 6.68
CA ASN A 262 15.60 -14.03 6.70
C ASN A 262 14.06 -13.99 6.73
N GLN A 263 13.44 -12.83 6.89
CA GLN A 263 11.99 -12.68 6.84
C GLN A 263 11.45 -12.80 5.42
N ILE A 264 10.23 -13.32 5.27
CA ILE A 264 9.51 -13.31 4.00
C ILE A 264 8.91 -11.91 3.83
N ILE A 265 9.41 -11.18 2.84
CA ILE A 265 9.01 -9.80 2.54
C ILE A 265 8.40 -9.79 1.14
N TRP A 266 7.25 -9.14 0.98
CA TRP A 266 6.62 -8.93 -0.33
C TRP A 266 6.58 -7.46 -0.70
N PHE A 267 6.89 -7.15 -1.96
CA PHE A 267 6.47 -5.91 -2.60
C PHE A 267 5.12 -6.09 -3.25
N VAL A 268 4.23 -5.10 -3.07
CA VAL A 268 2.94 -5.03 -3.77
C VAL A 268 2.88 -3.75 -4.59
N ASP A 269 2.72 -3.88 -5.90
CA ASP A 269 2.52 -2.76 -6.83
C ASP A 269 1.13 -2.82 -7.48
N ASP A 270 0.33 -1.77 -7.25
CA ASP A 270 -1.03 -1.63 -7.78
C ASP A 270 -1.09 -0.75 -9.05
N THR A 271 0.06 -0.31 -9.57
CA THR A 271 0.13 0.69 -10.64
C THR A 271 -0.60 0.27 -11.91
N ASN A 272 -0.58 -1.02 -12.24
CA ASN A 272 -1.16 -1.57 -13.47
C ASN A 272 -2.41 -2.41 -13.26
N VAL A 273 -3.09 -2.24 -12.13
CA VAL A 273 -4.32 -2.98 -11.82
C VAL A 273 -5.50 -2.44 -12.62
N TYR A 274 -5.70 -1.12 -12.61
CA TYR A 274 -6.74 -0.47 -13.41
C TYR A 274 -6.13 0.34 -14.53
N ARG A 275 -6.14 -0.24 -15.73
CA ARG A 275 -5.61 0.37 -16.96
C ARG A 275 -6.76 0.72 -17.90
N VAL A 276 -6.58 1.81 -18.64
CA VAL A 276 -7.59 2.29 -19.59
C VAL A 276 -6.98 2.64 -20.94
N THR A 277 -7.73 2.41 -22.00
CA THR A 277 -7.49 2.96 -23.33
C THR A 277 -8.43 4.12 -23.57
N ILE A 278 -7.91 5.22 -24.10
CA ILE A 278 -8.69 6.41 -24.42
C ILE A 278 -9.15 6.30 -25.89
N HIS A 279 -10.43 6.51 -26.13
CA HIS A 279 -11.00 6.58 -27.47
C HIS A 279 -11.91 7.81 -27.59
N LYS A 280 -12.00 8.36 -28.80
CA LYS A 280 -12.83 9.53 -29.09
C LYS A 280 -14.22 9.05 -29.52
N THR A 281 -15.27 9.58 -28.90
CA THR A 281 -16.66 9.33 -29.32
C THR A 281 -16.97 10.10 -30.59
N PHE A 282 -18.08 9.74 -31.23
CA PHE A 282 -18.59 10.45 -32.41
C PHE A 282 -18.80 11.96 -32.15
N GLU A 283 -19.26 12.31 -30.95
CA GLU A 283 -19.45 13.69 -30.48
C GLU A 283 -18.14 14.43 -30.21
N GLY A 284 -16.99 13.78 -30.37
CA GLY A 284 -15.67 14.34 -30.14
C GLY A 284 -15.16 14.26 -28.70
N ASN A 285 -15.94 13.69 -27.77
CA ASN A 285 -15.56 13.54 -26.37
C ASN A 285 -14.55 12.38 -26.19
N LEU A 286 -13.55 12.57 -25.32
CA LEU A 286 -12.63 11.50 -24.95
C LEU A 286 -13.29 10.61 -23.87
N THR A 287 -13.40 9.32 -24.15
CA THR A 287 -13.92 8.31 -23.22
C THR A 287 -12.91 7.19 -22.98
N THR A 288 -13.00 6.55 -21.82
CA THR A 288 -12.03 5.52 -21.39
C THR A 288 -12.68 4.16 -21.38
N LYS A 289 -12.02 3.16 -21.99
CA LYS A 289 -12.39 1.73 -21.86
C LYS A 289 -11.36 1.02 -20.99
N PRO A 290 -11.79 0.23 -19.99
CA PRO A 290 -10.87 -0.56 -19.20
C PRO A 290 -10.27 -1.68 -20.06
N ILE A 291 -9.02 -2.00 -19.81
CA ILE A 291 -8.35 -3.20 -20.32
C ILE A 291 -7.91 -4.08 -19.15
N ASN A 292 -7.52 -5.32 -19.42
CA ASN A 292 -6.98 -6.21 -18.39
C ASN A 292 -5.82 -5.53 -17.65
N GLY A 293 -5.73 -5.75 -16.36
CA GLY A 293 -4.63 -5.29 -15.52
C GLY A 293 -3.95 -6.45 -14.82
N ALA A 294 -2.96 -6.13 -13.99
CA ALA A 294 -2.37 -7.12 -13.11
C ALA A 294 -1.89 -6.50 -11.80
N ILE A 295 -1.99 -7.29 -10.73
CA ILE A 295 -1.33 -7.02 -9.46
C ILE A 295 0.04 -7.71 -9.52
N PHE A 296 1.07 -6.96 -9.13
CA PHE A 296 2.44 -7.47 -9.06
C PHE A 296 2.81 -7.66 -7.59
N ILE A 297 2.97 -8.91 -7.16
CA ILE A 297 3.39 -9.27 -5.81
C ILE A 297 4.73 -10.01 -5.90
N PHE A 298 5.76 -9.51 -5.24
CA PHE A 298 7.13 -9.93 -5.52
C PHE A 298 7.96 -10.13 -4.26
N ASN A 299 8.68 -11.25 -4.17
CA ASN A 299 9.63 -11.53 -3.11
C ASN A 299 11.07 -11.15 -3.55
N PRO A 300 11.68 -10.10 -2.97
CA PRO A 300 13.01 -9.61 -3.35
C PRO A 300 14.16 -10.54 -2.97
N ARG A 301 13.93 -11.53 -2.10
CA ARG A 301 14.96 -12.50 -1.72
C ARG A 301 14.99 -13.67 -2.68
N THR A 302 13.83 -14.25 -2.99
CA THR A 302 13.73 -15.48 -3.77
C THR A 302 13.54 -15.24 -5.27
N GLY A 303 13.10 -14.05 -5.67
CA GLY A 303 12.74 -13.77 -7.06
C GLY A 303 11.31 -14.19 -7.42
N GLN A 304 10.58 -14.83 -6.50
CA GLN A 304 9.23 -15.31 -6.74
C GLN A 304 8.27 -14.14 -7.00
N LEU A 305 7.55 -14.23 -8.12
CA LEU A 305 6.57 -13.27 -8.57
C LEU A 305 5.20 -13.96 -8.66
N PHE A 306 4.25 -13.46 -7.89
CA PHE A 306 2.83 -13.76 -8.03
C PHE A 306 2.20 -12.66 -8.89
N LEU A 307 1.90 -12.99 -10.14
CA LEU A 307 1.27 -12.09 -11.09
C LEU A 307 -0.22 -12.43 -11.18
N LYS A 308 -1.06 -11.65 -10.50
CA LYS A 308 -2.51 -11.84 -10.55
C LYS A 308 -3.10 -11.01 -11.68
N VAL A 309 -3.61 -11.67 -12.71
CA VAL A 309 -4.33 -11.02 -13.80
C VAL A 309 -5.72 -10.60 -13.33
N ILE A 310 -6.06 -9.33 -13.56
CA ILE A 310 -7.37 -8.76 -13.27
C ILE A 310 -8.09 -8.52 -14.60
N HIS A 311 -9.08 -9.37 -14.88
CA HIS A 311 -9.85 -9.30 -16.10
C HIS A 311 -10.85 -8.12 -16.10
N THR A 312 -11.19 -7.60 -17.28
CA THR A 312 -12.12 -6.46 -17.45
C THR A 312 -13.49 -6.67 -16.82
N SER A 313 -13.95 -7.92 -16.67
CA SER A 313 -15.23 -8.26 -16.04
C SER A 313 -15.36 -7.75 -14.60
N VAL A 314 -14.24 -7.60 -13.87
CA VAL A 314 -14.23 -7.05 -12.50
C VAL A 314 -14.71 -5.60 -12.45
N TRP A 315 -14.56 -4.87 -13.55
CA TRP A 315 -14.96 -3.46 -13.66
C TRP A 315 -16.40 -3.27 -14.15
N ALA A 316 -17.04 -4.34 -14.63
CA ALA A 316 -18.37 -4.27 -15.23
C ALA A 316 -19.44 -3.84 -14.20
N GLY A 317 -20.26 -2.85 -14.56
CA GLY A 317 -21.31 -2.31 -13.69
C GLY A 317 -20.81 -1.46 -12.52
N GLN A 318 -19.50 -1.28 -12.35
CA GLN A 318 -18.91 -0.55 -11.23
C GLN A 318 -18.60 0.91 -11.58
N LYS A 319 -18.61 1.78 -10.56
CA LYS A 319 -18.20 3.19 -10.67
C LYS A 319 -17.03 3.47 -9.72
N ARG A 320 -16.33 4.60 -9.94
CA ARG A 320 -15.14 5.01 -9.14
C ARG A 320 -14.02 3.95 -9.14
N LEU A 321 -13.72 3.45 -10.34
CA LEU A 321 -12.82 2.33 -10.58
C LEU A 321 -11.41 2.52 -10.01
N GLY A 322 -10.90 3.75 -9.97
CA GLY A 322 -9.59 4.03 -9.34
C GLY A 322 -9.53 3.77 -7.83
N GLN A 323 -10.66 3.89 -7.12
CA GLN A 323 -10.73 3.46 -5.72
C GLN A 323 -10.93 1.95 -5.65
N LEU A 324 -11.86 1.41 -6.44
CA LEU A 324 -12.14 -0.03 -6.49
C LEU A 324 -10.88 -0.86 -6.76
N ALA A 325 -10.01 -0.41 -7.65
CA ALA A 325 -8.75 -1.06 -7.99
C ALA A 325 -7.88 -1.33 -6.75
N LYS A 326 -7.78 -0.36 -5.83
CA LYS A 326 -6.99 -0.49 -4.60
C LYS A 326 -7.59 -1.50 -3.64
N TRP A 327 -8.92 -1.46 -3.48
CA TRP A 327 -9.65 -2.41 -2.63
C TRP A 327 -9.59 -3.83 -3.20
N LYS A 328 -9.77 -3.99 -4.51
CA LYS A 328 -9.59 -5.29 -5.18
C LYS A 328 -8.16 -5.80 -5.09
N THR A 329 -7.16 -4.92 -5.17
CA THR A 329 -5.77 -5.31 -4.94
C THR A 329 -5.57 -5.84 -3.53
N ALA A 330 -6.05 -5.14 -2.51
CA ALA A 330 -5.92 -5.59 -1.12
C ALA A 330 -6.69 -6.88 -0.82
N GLU A 331 -7.88 -7.06 -1.42
CA GLU A 331 -8.67 -8.29 -1.34
C GLU A 331 -7.92 -9.50 -1.91
N GLU A 332 -7.35 -9.37 -3.11
CA GLU A 332 -6.59 -10.44 -3.76
C GLU A 332 -5.27 -10.74 -3.04
N VAL A 333 -4.58 -9.72 -2.51
CA VAL A 333 -3.39 -9.91 -1.67
C VAL A 333 -3.76 -10.69 -0.39
N ALA A 334 -4.83 -10.30 0.31
CA ALA A 334 -5.27 -11.01 1.50
C ALA A 334 -5.75 -12.44 1.19
N ALA A 335 -6.40 -12.66 0.04
CA ALA A 335 -6.76 -14.01 -0.42
C ALA A 335 -5.52 -14.87 -0.70
N LEU A 336 -4.48 -14.31 -1.31
CA LEU A 336 -3.21 -15.00 -1.50
C LEU A 336 -2.55 -15.37 -0.17
N VAL A 337 -2.48 -14.44 0.79
CA VAL A 337 -1.95 -14.74 2.13
C VAL A 337 -2.73 -15.87 2.81
N ARG A 338 -4.07 -15.88 2.72
CA ARG A 338 -4.91 -16.98 3.25
C ARG A 338 -4.66 -18.32 2.58
N SER A 339 -4.28 -18.33 1.30
CA SER A 339 -4.01 -19.57 0.55
C SER A 339 -2.67 -20.21 0.88
N LEU A 340 -1.75 -19.46 1.51
CA LEU A 340 -0.42 -19.97 1.86
C LEU A 340 -0.39 -20.56 3.27
N PRO A 341 0.41 -21.63 3.49
CA PRO A 341 0.75 -22.11 4.82
C PRO A 341 1.36 -21.02 5.69
N VAL A 342 1.20 -21.11 7.02
CA VAL A 342 1.64 -20.07 7.97
C VAL A 342 3.16 -19.82 7.90
N GLU A 343 3.93 -20.83 7.51
CA GLU A 343 5.38 -20.79 7.33
C GLU A 343 5.79 -19.95 6.12
N GLU A 344 4.95 -19.90 5.08
CA GLU A 344 5.19 -19.16 3.84
C GLU A 344 4.55 -17.77 3.83
N GLN A 345 3.74 -17.45 4.84
CA GLN A 345 3.11 -16.14 4.96
C GLN A 345 4.16 -15.03 5.16
N PRO A 346 4.01 -13.88 4.48
CA PRO A 346 4.94 -12.78 4.61
C PRO A 346 4.90 -12.22 6.03
N LYS A 347 6.06 -11.88 6.60
CA LYS A 347 6.14 -11.10 7.85
C LYS A 347 6.02 -9.61 7.57
N GLN A 348 6.34 -9.18 6.35
CA GLN A 348 6.25 -7.78 5.95
C GLN A 348 5.74 -7.64 4.51
N ILE A 349 4.83 -6.69 4.30
CA ILE A 349 4.34 -6.27 2.99
C ILE A 349 4.70 -4.80 2.78
N ILE A 350 5.51 -4.53 1.77
CA ILE A 350 5.94 -3.20 1.37
C ILE A 350 5.13 -2.76 0.15
N VAL A 351 4.40 -1.65 0.27
CA VAL A 351 3.64 -1.08 -0.84
C VAL A 351 4.41 0.02 -1.56
N THR A 352 4.36 0.02 -2.89
CA THR A 352 4.96 1.07 -3.71
C THR A 352 4.19 2.39 -3.62
N ARG A 353 2.88 2.34 -3.36
CA ARG A 353 1.99 3.52 -3.37
C ARG A 353 1.24 3.63 -2.06
N LYS A 354 1.39 4.79 -1.38
CA LYS A 354 0.74 5.09 -0.09
C LYS A 354 -0.78 4.87 -0.07
N GLY A 355 -1.43 4.95 -1.23
CA GLY A 355 -2.87 4.69 -1.37
C GLY A 355 -3.30 3.25 -1.07
N MET A 356 -2.36 2.30 -1.01
CA MET A 356 -2.61 0.88 -0.71
C MET A 356 -2.53 0.54 0.78
N LEU A 357 -1.95 1.42 1.62
CA LEU A 357 -1.78 1.17 3.06
C LEU A 357 -3.11 0.89 3.77
N ASP A 358 -4.07 1.83 3.70
CA ASP A 358 -5.38 1.67 4.39
C ASP A 358 -6.20 0.48 3.86
N PRO A 359 -6.32 0.23 2.54
CA PRO A 359 -6.96 -1.00 2.05
C PRO A 359 -6.33 -2.29 2.59
N LEU A 360 -5.00 -2.39 2.62
CA LEU A 360 -4.32 -3.58 3.13
C LEU A 360 -4.47 -3.73 4.65
N GLU A 361 -4.32 -2.65 5.42
CA GLU A 361 -4.54 -2.65 6.88
C GLU A 361 -5.92 -3.21 7.22
N VAL A 362 -6.94 -2.88 6.42
CA VAL A 362 -8.32 -3.33 6.62
C VAL A 362 -8.54 -4.77 6.20
N HIS A 363 -7.90 -5.24 5.12
CA HIS A 363 -8.07 -6.59 4.61
C HIS A 363 -7.20 -7.64 5.32
N LEU A 364 -6.12 -7.20 5.98
CA LEU A 364 -5.18 -8.02 6.73
C LEU A 364 -5.39 -7.94 8.25
N LEU A 365 -6.55 -7.48 8.73
CA LEU A 365 -6.89 -7.49 10.16
C LEU A 365 -6.86 -8.91 10.76
N ASP A 366 -7.14 -9.93 9.93
CA ASP A 366 -7.04 -11.35 10.33
C ASP A 366 -5.59 -11.81 10.52
N PHE A 367 -4.61 -11.00 10.10
CA PHE A 367 -3.17 -11.31 10.11
C PHE A 367 -2.37 -10.24 10.88
N PRO A 368 -2.52 -10.17 12.22
CA PRO A 368 -1.93 -9.11 13.05
C PRO A 368 -0.39 -9.10 13.04
N ASN A 369 0.23 -10.22 12.67
CA ASN A 369 1.69 -10.38 12.64
C ASN A 369 2.34 -9.85 11.34
N ILE A 370 1.55 -9.40 10.36
CA ILE A 370 2.06 -8.90 9.09
C ILE A 370 2.23 -7.39 9.18
N VAL A 371 3.47 -6.94 9.06
CA VAL A 371 3.82 -5.52 9.07
C VAL A 371 3.56 -4.92 7.69
N ILE A 372 2.79 -3.83 7.61
CA ILE A 372 2.49 -3.13 6.35
C ILE A 372 3.29 -1.83 6.32
N LYS A 373 4.25 -1.73 5.40
CA LYS A 373 5.18 -0.60 5.30
C LYS A 373 5.03 0.12 3.95
N GLY A 374 5.16 1.45 3.95
CA GLY A 374 5.24 2.25 2.73
C GLY A 374 6.67 2.32 2.20
N SER A 375 6.84 2.59 0.91
CA SER A 375 8.14 2.93 0.32
C SER A 375 8.22 4.39 -0.10
N GLU A 376 9.35 5.02 0.19
CA GLU A 376 9.75 6.32 -0.39
C GLU A 376 10.46 6.13 -1.74
N LEU A 377 10.96 4.92 -2.02
CA LEU A 377 11.60 4.56 -3.26
C LEU A 377 10.54 4.29 -4.34
N GLN A 378 10.62 5.01 -5.46
CA GLN A 378 9.73 4.81 -6.59
C GLN A 378 10.25 3.67 -7.48
N LEU A 379 10.14 2.43 -7.01
CA LEU A 379 10.63 1.26 -7.73
C LEU A 379 9.89 1.05 -9.07
N PRO A 380 10.57 0.62 -10.14
CA PRO A 380 10.03 0.62 -11.51
C PRO A 380 9.24 -0.65 -11.86
N PHE A 381 8.56 -1.28 -10.90
CA PHE A 381 7.84 -2.56 -11.13
C PHE A 381 6.76 -2.46 -12.22
N GLN A 382 6.18 -1.27 -12.40
CA GLN A 382 5.24 -1.01 -13.51
C GLN A 382 5.82 -1.29 -14.90
N ALA A 383 7.15 -1.20 -15.07
CA ALA A 383 7.81 -1.46 -16.36
C ALA A 383 7.86 -2.95 -16.70
N CYS A 384 7.59 -3.84 -15.75
CA CYS A 384 7.55 -5.28 -15.98
C CYS A 384 6.55 -5.66 -17.08
N LEU A 385 5.43 -4.93 -17.19
CA LEU A 385 4.42 -5.15 -18.24
C LEU A 385 4.85 -4.74 -19.65
N LYS A 386 5.99 -4.06 -19.79
CA LYS A 386 6.58 -3.76 -21.11
C LYS A 386 7.33 -4.97 -21.70
N ILE A 387 7.52 -6.01 -20.89
CA ILE A 387 8.07 -7.30 -21.32
C ILE A 387 6.96 -8.07 -22.03
N GLU A 388 7.22 -8.51 -23.26
CA GLU A 388 6.24 -9.16 -24.15
C GLU A 388 5.59 -10.39 -23.49
N LYS A 389 6.38 -11.22 -22.79
CA LYS A 389 5.88 -12.42 -22.08
C LYS A 389 4.75 -12.09 -21.10
N PHE A 390 4.89 -11.02 -20.32
CA PHE A 390 3.85 -10.59 -19.37
C PHE A 390 2.74 -9.78 -20.04
N GLY A 391 3.09 -8.89 -20.97
CA GLY A 391 2.13 -8.06 -21.69
C GLY A 391 1.11 -8.91 -22.46
N ASP A 392 1.59 -9.89 -23.22
CA ASP A 392 0.75 -10.79 -24.02
C ASP A 392 -0.12 -11.68 -23.15
N LEU A 393 0.44 -12.26 -22.08
CA LEU A 393 -0.31 -13.08 -21.12
C LEU A 393 -1.52 -12.32 -20.58
N ILE A 394 -1.31 -11.07 -20.16
CA ILE A 394 -2.36 -10.26 -19.53
C ILE A 394 -3.39 -9.78 -20.55
N LEU A 395 -2.97 -9.43 -21.77
CA LEU A 395 -3.89 -8.99 -22.82
C LEU A 395 -4.75 -10.14 -23.37
N LYS A 396 -4.18 -11.36 -23.47
CA LYS A 396 -4.88 -12.54 -24.00
C LYS A 396 -5.74 -13.26 -22.95
N ALA A 397 -5.57 -12.99 -21.66
CA ALA A 397 -6.34 -13.62 -20.60
C ALA A 397 -7.84 -13.32 -20.71
N THR A 398 -8.65 -14.38 -20.66
CA THR A 398 -10.13 -14.32 -20.71
C THR A 398 -10.77 -14.34 -19.33
N GLU A 399 -10.00 -14.70 -18.29
CA GLU A 399 -10.46 -14.79 -16.91
C GLU A 399 -9.38 -14.33 -15.90
N PRO A 400 -9.77 -13.97 -14.66
CA PRO A 400 -8.80 -13.66 -13.61
C PRO A 400 -8.03 -14.91 -13.16
N GLN A 401 -6.72 -14.90 -13.32
CA GLN A 401 -5.85 -16.04 -12.97
C GLN A 401 -4.59 -15.59 -12.24
N MET A 402 -4.09 -16.42 -11.33
CA MET A 402 -2.80 -16.22 -10.66
C MET A 402 -1.73 -16.98 -11.43
N VAL A 403 -0.65 -16.30 -11.81
CA VAL A 403 0.47 -16.92 -12.53
C VAL A 403 1.75 -16.72 -11.73
N LEU A 404 2.47 -17.82 -11.51
CA LEU A 404 3.74 -17.84 -10.78
C LEU A 404 4.90 -17.72 -11.75
N TYR A 405 5.85 -16.85 -11.41
CA TYR A 405 7.13 -16.71 -12.10
C TYR A 405 8.26 -16.64 -11.09
N ASN A 406 9.47 -16.96 -11.54
CA ASN A 406 10.68 -16.52 -10.86
C ASN A 406 11.34 -15.45 -11.72
N ILE A 407 11.28 -14.19 -11.30
CA ILE A 407 11.79 -13.06 -12.10
C ILE A 407 13.33 -13.01 -12.16
N TYR A 408 14.00 -13.78 -11.31
CA TYR A 408 15.46 -13.92 -11.35
C TYR A 408 15.95 -15.02 -12.28
N ASP A 409 15.04 -15.81 -12.85
CA ASP A 409 15.40 -17.01 -13.59
C ASP A 409 16.41 -17.84 -12.76
N ASP A 410 17.64 -17.99 -13.25
CA ASP A 410 18.71 -18.77 -12.63
C ASP A 410 19.80 -17.94 -11.92
N TRP A 411 19.63 -16.62 -11.80
CA TRP A 411 20.69 -15.73 -11.28
C TRP A 411 21.17 -16.10 -9.88
N LEU A 412 20.30 -16.64 -9.02
CA LEU A 412 20.66 -17.01 -7.65
C LEU A 412 21.68 -18.16 -7.56
N LYS A 413 22.00 -18.83 -8.68
CA LYS A 413 23.08 -19.84 -8.73
C LYS A 413 24.48 -19.20 -8.69
N SER A 414 24.66 -18.01 -9.28
CA SER A 414 25.97 -17.34 -9.38
C SER A 414 26.07 -16.04 -8.57
N ILE A 415 24.95 -15.37 -8.29
CA ILE A 415 24.94 -14.09 -7.57
C ILE A 415 23.99 -14.09 -6.36
N SER A 416 24.25 -13.20 -5.40
CA SER A 416 23.40 -13.03 -4.22
C SER A 416 22.04 -12.42 -4.59
N SER A 417 21.05 -12.59 -3.72
CA SER A 417 19.72 -11.97 -3.87
C SER A 417 19.79 -10.44 -3.96
N TYR A 418 20.71 -9.81 -3.22
CA TYR A 418 20.95 -8.37 -3.27
C TYR A 418 21.37 -7.92 -4.68
N THR A 419 22.33 -8.63 -5.28
CA THR A 419 22.83 -8.32 -6.62
C THR A 419 21.77 -8.63 -7.68
N ALA A 420 21.05 -9.75 -7.54
CA ALA A 420 19.96 -10.14 -8.44
C ALA A 420 18.82 -9.10 -8.44
N PHE A 421 18.43 -8.61 -7.27
CA PHE A 421 17.45 -7.54 -7.15
C PHE A 421 17.96 -6.23 -7.75
N SER A 422 19.22 -5.87 -7.52
CA SER A 422 19.81 -4.65 -8.07
C SER A 422 19.87 -4.70 -9.61
N ARG A 423 20.25 -5.85 -10.19
CA ARG A 423 20.17 -6.14 -11.62
C ARG A 423 18.74 -5.97 -12.14
N LEU A 424 17.76 -6.57 -11.47
CA LEU A 424 16.35 -6.45 -11.85
C LEU A 424 15.88 -4.99 -11.86
N VAL A 425 16.15 -4.24 -10.79
CA VAL A 425 15.74 -2.82 -10.69
C VAL A 425 16.40 -2.01 -11.81
N LEU A 426 17.67 -2.27 -12.13
CA LEU A 426 18.38 -1.60 -13.21
C LEU A 426 17.73 -1.87 -14.57
N ILE A 427 17.41 -3.13 -14.87
CA ILE A 427 16.73 -3.52 -16.11
C ILE A 427 15.35 -2.87 -16.20
N LEU A 428 14.54 -2.98 -15.16
CA LEU A 428 13.19 -2.41 -15.14
C LEU A 428 13.22 -0.88 -15.22
N ARG A 429 14.19 -0.21 -14.60
CA ARG A 429 14.37 1.24 -14.71
C ARG A 429 14.75 1.65 -16.12
N ALA A 430 15.67 0.92 -16.76
CA ALA A 430 16.05 1.18 -18.14
C ALA A 430 14.86 0.99 -19.10
N LEU A 431 14.06 -0.07 -18.93
CA LEU A 431 12.81 -0.28 -19.68
C LEU A 431 11.76 0.81 -19.40
N HIS A 432 11.73 1.35 -18.18
CA HIS A 432 10.86 2.47 -17.83
C HIS A 432 11.25 3.73 -18.60
N VAL A 433 12.54 4.06 -18.60
CA VAL A 433 13.14 5.26 -19.22
C VAL A 433 13.11 5.19 -20.74
N ASN A 434 13.68 4.14 -21.34
CA ASN A 434 13.73 3.95 -22.78
C ASN A 434 13.60 2.47 -23.13
N ASN A 435 12.37 2.08 -23.47
CA ASN A 435 12.02 0.69 -23.72
C ASN A 435 12.80 0.08 -24.90
N GLU A 436 12.90 0.81 -26.02
CA GLU A 436 13.54 0.32 -27.23
C GLU A 436 15.05 0.13 -27.04
N LYS A 437 15.75 1.14 -26.51
CA LYS A 437 17.19 1.04 -26.25
C LYS A 437 17.52 -0.03 -25.22
N ALA A 438 16.74 -0.12 -24.14
CA ALA A 438 16.95 -1.16 -23.14
C ALA A 438 16.79 -2.57 -23.72
N LYS A 439 15.76 -2.80 -24.56
CA LYS A 439 15.58 -4.09 -25.26
C LYS A 439 16.76 -4.43 -26.19
N MET A 440 17.29 -3.45 -26.92
CA MET A 440 18.48 -3.64 -27.75
C MET A 440 19.72 -3.99 -26.92
N LEU A 441 19.91 -3.33 -25.77
CA LEU A 441 21.04 -3.62 -24.87
C LEU A 441 20.94 -5.00 -24.21
N LEU A 442 19.73 -5.47 -23.91
CA LEU A 442 19.50 -6.81 -23.34
C LEU A 442 19.77 -7.94 -24.35
N LYS A 443 19.61 -7.67 -25.65
CA LYS A 443 19.84 -8.65 -26.73
C LYS A 443 20.88 -8.11 -27.72
N PRO A 444 22.17 -8.04 -27.34
CA PRO A 444 23.21 -7.42 -28.17
C PRO A 444 23.59 -8.25 -29.40
N ASP A 445 23.34 -9.56 -29.37
CA ASP A 445 23.62 -10.49 -30.47
C ASP A 445 22.42 -11.42 -30.72
N LYS A 446 22.21 -11.79 -31.99
CA LYS A 446 21.19 -12.73 -32.43
C LYS A 446 21.45 -14.16 -31.94
N THR A 447 22.69 -14.47 -31.59
CA THR A 447 23.07 -15.78 -31.02
C THR A 447 22.52 -16.00 -29.61
N ILE A 448 22.19 -14.92 -28.89
CA ILE A 448 21.70 -14.99 -27.52
C ILE A 448 20.21 -15.30 -27.53
N VAL A 449 19.85 -16.43 -26.95
CA VAL A 449 18.47 -16.93 -26.86
C VAL A 449 17.95 -16.73 -25.44
N THR A 450 16.64 -16.49 -25.33
CA THR A 450 15.91 -16.56 -24.06
C THR A 450 15.22 -17.91 -24.00
N GLU A 451 15.47 -18.69 -22.96
CA GLU A 451 14.82 -19.99 -22.80
C GLU A 451 13.31 -19.83 -22.59
N PRO A 452 12.47 -20.80 -23.02
CA PRO A 452 11.01 -20.66 -22.95
C PRO A 452 10.48 -20.43 -21.53
N HIS A 453 11.12 -21.04 -20.53
CA HIS A 453 10.75 -20.91 -19.12
C HIS A 453 11.34 -19.65 -18.46
N HIS A 454 12.41 -19.08 -19.03
CA HIS A 454 13.04 -17.84 -18.55
C HIS A 454 12.37 -16.57 -19.07
N ILE A 455 12.64 -15.45 -18.40
CA ILE A 455 12.18 -14.12 -18.76
C ILE A 455 13.29 -13.34 -19.45
N TRP A 456 14.53 -13.48 -18.96
CA TRP A 456 15.69 -12.74 -19.43
C TRP A 456 16.56 -13.58 -20.37
N PRO A 457 17.33 -12.94 -21.27
CA PRO A 457 18.29 -13.64 -22.12
C PRO A 457 19.35 -14.39 -21.30
N SER A 458 19.72 -15.58 -21.76
CA SER A 458 20.77 -16.39 -21.11
C SER A 458 22.15 -15.80 -21.43
N LEU A 459 22.70 -15.03 -20.49
CA LEU A 459 24.00 -14.37 -20.59
C LEU A 459 24.98 -14.93 -19.54
N THR A 460 26.27 -14.91 -19.86
CA THR A 460 27.33 -15.19 -18.88
C THR A 460 27.51 -14.02 -17.90
N ASP A 461 28.15 -14.25 -16.75
CA ASP A 461 28.36 -13.21 -15.75
C ASP A 461 29.17 -12.00 -16.30
N GLU A 462 30.15 -12.25 -17.17
CA GLU A 462 30.91 -11.18 -17.85
C GLU A 462 30.05 -10.35 -18.81
N GLN A 463 29.15 -11.02 -19.55
CA GLN A 463 28.20 -10.35 -20.43
C GLN A 463 27.20 -9.52 -19.63
N TRP A 464 26.70 -10.06 -18.51
CA TRP A 464 25.83 -9.32 -17.59
C TRP A 464 26.50 -8.05 -17.08
N LEU A 465 27.77 -8.10 -16.69
CA LEU A 465 28.50 -6.91 -16.23
C LEU A 465 28.56 -5.81 -17.29
N LYS A 466 28.78 -6.16 -18.57
CA LYS A 466 28.76 -5.20 -19.69
C LYS A 466 27.37 -4.61 -19.91
N VAL A 467 26.33 -5.44 -19.88
CA VAL A 467 24.94 -5.03 -20.05
C VAL A 467 24.50 -4.12 -18.90
N GLU A 468 24.83 -4.47 -17.66
CA GLU A 468 24.51 -3.65 -16.48
C GLU A 468 25.15 -2.26 -16.57
N CYS A 469 26.44 -2.16 -16.94
CA CYS A 469 27.08 -0.86 -17.18
C CYS A 469 26.33 -0.05 -18.24
N ALA A 470 25.98 -0.65 -19.38
CA ALA A 470 25.27 0.05 -20.44
C ALA A 470 23.85 0.50 -20.03
N LEU A 471 23.13 -0.32 -19.25
CA LEU A 471 21.81 0.03 -18.72
C LEU A 471 21.90 1.17 -17.71
N ARG A 472 22.92 1.15 -16.83
CA ARG A 472 23.20 2.25 -15.89
C ARG A 472 23.47 3.54 -16.64
N ASP A 473 24.33 3.51 -17.65
CA ASP A 473 24.70 4.71 -18.42
C ASP A 473 23.50 5.28 -19.18
N LEU A 474 22.59 4.43 -19.67
CA LEU A 474 21.33 4.84 -20.28
C LEU A 474 20.43 5.60 -19.29
N ILE A 475 20.28 5.10 -18.07
CA ILE A 475 19.47 5.72 -17.01
C ILE A 475 20.08 7.07 -16.60
N LEU A 476 21.39 7.11 -16.35
CA LEU A 476 22.09 8.32 -15.93
C LEU A 476 22.09 9.39 -17.02
N SER A 477 22.26 8.99 -18.29
CA SER A 477 22.20 9.91 -19.43
C SER A 477 20.83 10.55 -19.59
N ASP A 478 19.74 9.79 -19.40
CA ASP A 478 18.38 10.35 -19.44
C ASP A 478 18.12 11.30 -18.27
N TYR A 479 18.56 10.94 -17.06
CA TYR A 479 18.46 11.81 -15.89
C TYR A 479 19.23 13.12 -16.08
N ALA A 480 20.49 13.03 -16.54
CA ALA A 480 21.35 14.16 -16.86
C ALA A 480 20.71 15.09 -17.89
N LYS A 481 20.13 14.53 -18.95
CA LYS A 481 19.43 15.30 -19.99
C LYS A 481 18.16 15.98 -19.48
N LYS A 482 17.38 15.33 -18.62
CA LYS A 482 16.14 15.90 -18.07
C LYS A 482 16.39 17.00 -17.05
N ASN A 483 17.47 16.89 -16.26
CA ASN A 483 17.77 17.81 -15.18
C ASN A 483 18.91 18.79 -15.51
N ASN A 484 19.48 18.72 -16.72
CA ASN A 484 20.63 19.52 -17.16
C ASN A 484 21.84 19.40 -16.21
N VAL A 485 22.14 18.17 -15.75
CA VAL A 485 23.28 17.86 -14.86
C VAL A 485 24.30 17.00 -15.62
N ASN A 486 25.59 17.22 -15.38
CA ASN A 486 26.62 16.34 -15.93
C ASN A 486 26.70 15.02 -15.15
N THR A 487 26.68 13.89 -15.85
CA THR A 487 26.78 12.55 -15.24
C THR A 487 28.05 12.36 -14.41
N SER A 488 29.17 12.97 -14.79
CA SER A 488 30.44 12.86 -14.06
C SER A 488 30.45 13.61 -12.72
N ALA A 489 29.51 14.52 -12.50
CA ALA A 489 29.37 15.26 -11.25
C ALA A 489 28.57 14.49 -10.19
N LEU A 490 27.98 13.35 -10.54
CA LEU A 490 27.15 12.57 -9.63
C LEU A 490 28.00 11.71 -8.69
N THR A 491 27.72 11.80 -7.40
CA THR A 491 28.29 10.92 -6.38
C THR A 491 27.69 9.52 -6.45
N GLN A 492 28.37 8.52 -5.87
CA GLN A 492 27.86 7.14 -5.84
C GLN A 492 26.51 7.02 -5.10
N SER A 493 26.29 7.81 -4.06
CA SER A 493 25.01 7.87 -3.36
C SER A 493 23.90 8.42 -4.27
N GLU A 494 24.16 9.48 -5.02
CA GLU A 494 23.18 10.05 -5.96
C GLU A 494 22.88 9.08 -7.10
N ILE A 495 23.90 8.41 -7.66
CA ILE A 495 23.71 7.38 -8.68
C ILE A 495 22.77 6.28 -8.17
N ARG A 496 23.01 5.78 -6.95
CA ARG A 496 22.15 4.78 -6.31
C ARG A 496 20.72 5.32 -6.14
N ASP A 497 20.57 6.54 -5.64
CA ASP A 497 19.27 7.16 -5.41
C ASP A 497 18.48 7.39 -6.71
N ILE A 498 19.14 7.76 -7.81
CA ILE A 498 18.54 7.87 -9.15
C ILE A 498 18.00 6.50 -9.61
N ILE A 499 18.80 5.44 -9.47
CA ILE A 499 18.43 4.10 -9.92
C ILE A 499 17.26 3.55 -9.08
N LEU A 500 17.33 3.71 -7.75
CA LEU A 500 16.27 3.29 -6.83
C LEU A 500 15.02 4.18 -6.91
N GLY A 501 15.14 5.39 -7.47
CA GLY A 501 14.03 6.32 -7.64
C GLY A 501 13.68 7.05 -6.35
N ALA A 502 14.68 7.39 -5.53
CA ALA A 502 14.51 8.27 -4.37
C ALA A 502 14.39 9.73 -4.85
N GLU A 503 13.69 10.56 -4.06
CA GLU A 503 13.63 12.00 -4.31
C GLU A 503 14.98 12.65 -3.99
N ILE A 504 15.67 13.12 -5.02
CA ILE A 504 16.93 13.84 -4.87
C ILE A 504 16.58 15.32 -4.77
N ALA A 505 16.91 15.94 -3.63
CA ALA A 505 16.83 17.39 -3.52
C ALA A 505 17.71 18.00 -4.63
N PRO A 506 17.22 19.00 -5.40
CA PRO A 506 18.04 19.67 -6.40
C PRO A 506 19.36 20.10 -5.73
N PRO A 507 20.52 19.85 -6.35
CA PRO A 507 21.78 20.30 -5.80
C PRO A 507 21.66 21.80 -5.49
N SER A 508 21.88 22.18 -4.22
CA SER A 508 21.74 23.56 -3.81
C SER A 508 22.64 24.44 -4.67
N GLN A 509 22.17 25.63 -5.07
CA GLN A 509 22.94 26.59 -5.88
C GLN A 509 24.33 26.88 -5.27
N GLN A 510 24.46 26.77 -3.94
CA GLN A 510 25.73 26.84 -3.23
C GLN A 510 26.75 25.77 -3.66
N ARG A 511 26.34 24.53 -3.94
CA ARG A 511 27.26 23.48 -4.43
C ARG A 511 27.70 23.70 -5.86
N GLN A 512 26.82 24.24 -6.72
CA GLN A 512 27.21 24.65 -8.07
C GLN A 512 28.23 25.79 -8.02
N GLN A 513 28.05 26.77 -7.12
CA GLN A 513 29.02 27.84 -6.89
C GLN A 513 30.35 27.32 -6.34
N ILE A 514 30.35 26.35 -5.41
CA ILE A 514 31.59 25.74 -4.89
C ILE A 514 32.33 24.98 -6.00
N ALA A 515 31.61 24.24 -6.85
CA ALA A 515 32.20 23.56 -8.00
C ALA A 515 32.73 24.53 -9.06
N GLU A 516 32.07 25.69 -9.27
CA GLU A 516 32.57 26.77 -10.14
C GLU A 516 33.82 27.44 -9.55
N ILE A 517 33.88 27.65 -8.23
CA ILE A 517 35.06 28.18 -7.52
C ILE A 517 36.23 27.20 -7.59
N GLU A 518 35.99 25.89 -7.46
CA GLU A 518 37.01 24.86 -7.67
C GLU A 518 37.45 24.74 -9.13
N LYS A 519 36.57 25.04 -10.09
CA LYS A 519 36.92 25.11 -11.52
C LYS A 519 37.80 26.32 -11.79
N GLN A 520 37.48 27.48 -11.21
CA GLN A 520 38.29 28.70 -11.30
C GLN A 520 39.66 28.54 -10.62
N SER A 521 39.76 27.79 -9.52
CA SER A 521 41.04 27.51 -8.87
C SER A 521 41.94 26.58 -9.69
N ARG A 522 41.35 25.65 -10.47
CA ARG A 522 42.10 24.79 -11.42
C ARG A 522 42.51 25.50 -12.71
N GLU A 523 41.73 26.47 -13.19
CA GLU A 523 42.05 27.27 -14.39
C GLU A 523 43.20 28.27 -14.18
N THR A 524 43.66 28.46 -12.93
CA THR A 524 44.79 29.37 -12.63
C THR A 524 46.17 28.74 -12.90
N ASN A 525 46.25 27.44 -13.23
CA ASN A 525 47.49 26.80 -13.66
C ASN A 525 47.62 26.78 -15.20
N GLN A 526 48.32 27.80 -15.71
CA GLN A 526 48.97 27.95 -17.03
C GLN A 526 48.57 26.99 -18.18
N VAL A 527 47.87 27.53 -19.18
CA VAL A 527 47.73 26.93 -20.52
C VAL A 527 48.76 27.57 -21.47
N THR A 528 49.85 26.88 -21.77
CA THR A 528 50.81 27.25 -22.82
C THR A 528 50.34 26.65 -24.14
N ALA A 529 49.87 27.48 -25.08
CA ALA A 529 49.49 27.03 -26.42
C ALA A 529 50.73 26.58 -27.22
N GLN A 530 50.68 25.41 -27.87
CA GLN A 530 51.79 24.89 -28.67
C GLN A 530 51.38 24.81 -30.15
N THR A 531 52.11 25.52 -31.01
CA THR A 531 51.85 25.58 -32.46
C THR A 531 52.74 24.56 -33.17
N THR A 532 52.17 23.71 -34.02
CA THR A 532 52.90 22.69 -34.79
C THR A 532 52.66 22.85 -36.29
N ARG A 533 53.73 22.76 -37.09
CA ARG A 533 53.68 22.88 -38.56
C ARG A 533 53.77 21.50 -39.20
N THR A 534 52.82 21.16 -40.07
CA THR A 534 52.76 19.87 -40.80
C THR A 534 52.39 20.10 -42.26
N VAL A 535 52.60 19.12 -43.15
CA VAL A 535 52.39 19.27 -44.60
C VAL A 535 51.39 18.22 -45.08
N ASN A 536 50.46 18.59 -45.96
CA ASN A 536 49.51 17.63 -46.57
C ASN A 536 50.19 16.78 -47.67
N VAL A 537 49.48 15.77 -48.19
CA VAL A 537 49.99 14.85 -49.23
C VAL A 537 50.25 15.54 -50.59
N HIS A 538 49.81 16.80 -50.74
CA HIS A 538 50.00 17.64 -51.93
C HIS A 538 51.06 18.74 -51.74
N GLY A 539 51.75 18.80 -50.59
CA GLY A 539 52.86 19.72 -50.35
C GLY A 539 52.49 21.06 -49.72
N ASP A 540 51.23 21.28 -49.33
CA ASP A 540 50.81 22.54 -48.70
C ASP A 540 51.07 22.54 -47.19
N GLU A 541 51.66 23.64 -46.68
CA GLU A 541 51.97 23.80 -45.26
C GLU A 541 50.71 24.15 -44.43
N LEU A 542 50.45 23.34 -43.40
CA LEU A 542 49.41 23.52 -42.39
C LEU A 542 50.03 23.93 -41.05
N ILE A 543 49.51 25.00 -40.45
CA ILE A 543 49.90 25.45 -39.11
C ILE A 543 48.72 25.18 -38.17
N VAL A 544 48.91 24.32 -37.17
CA VAL A 544 47.88 23.93 -36.21
C VAL A 544 48.31 24.37 -34.81
N THR A 545 47.48 25.17 -34.15
CA THR A 545 47.71 25.62 -32.77
C THR A 545 46.82 24.81 -31.83
N THR A 546 47.45 24.08 -30.90
CA THR A 546 46.74 23.20 -29.97
C THR A 546 46.80 23.82 -28.57
N THR A 547 45.64 23.99 -27.93
CA THR A 547 45.53 24.67 -26.63
C THR A 547 45.14 23.74 -25.48
N SER A 548 44.83 22.46 -25.74
CA SER A 548 44.58 21.48 -24.67
C SER A 548 45.38 20.17 -24.82
N PRO A 549 45.82 19.54 -23.71
CA PRO A 549 46.48 18.23 -23.74
C PRO A 549 45.63 17.09 -24.30
N TYR A 550 44.30 17.24 -24.31
CA TYR A 550 43.37 16.23 -24.84
C TYR A 550 43.44 16.11 -26.37
N GLU A 551 43.69 17.23 -27.05
CA GLU A 551 43.80 17.28 -28.52
C GLU A 551 45.12 16.66 -29.04
N GLN A 552 46.12 16.46 -28.18
CA GLN A 552 47.36 15.74 -28.53
C GLN A 552 47.19 14.22 -28.59
N ALA A 553 46.17 13.63 -27.94
CA ALA A 553 46.06 12.18 -27.77
C ALA A 553 45.15 11.48 -28.80
N ALA A 554 44.21 12.18 -29.44
CA ALA A 554 43.25 11.56 -30.35
C ALA A 554 42.78 12.50 -31.46
N PHE A 555 43.47 12.46 -32.60
CA PHE A 555 42.93 12.98 -33.86
C PHE A 555 42.01 11.93 -34.49
N ALA A 556 40.69 12.14 -34.41
CA ALA A 556 39.70 11.27 -35.05
C ALA A 556 38.89 12.04 -36.10
N SER A 557 39.40 12.09 -37.32
CA SER A 557 38.58 12.32 -38.52
C SER A 557 37.85 11.02 -38.84
N LYS A 558 36.53 10.96 -38.67
CA LYS A 558 35.63 10.15 -39.52
C LYS A 558 34.15 10.32 -39.16
N THR A 559 33.39 10.76 -40.16
CA THR A 559 31.98 10.41 -40.36
C THR A 559 31.83 8.88 -40.35
N ASP A 560 31.32 8.34 -39.24
CA ASP A 560 31.08 6.89 -39.09
C ASP A 560 29.81 6.47 -39.86
N TRP A 561 30.01 6.22 -41.16
CA TRP A 561 28.95 5.84 -42.09
C TRP A 561 28.30 4.50 -41.74
N ARG A 562 29.01 3.60 -41.02
CA ARG A 562 28.48 2.29 -40.62
C ARG A 562 27.36 2.42 -39.60
N VAL A 563 27.53 3.27 -38.58
CA VAL A 563 26.49 3.50 -37.56
C VAL A 563 25.24 4.12 -38.20
N ARG A 564 25.40 5.01 -39.19
CA ARG A 564 24.27 5.57 -39.95
C ARG A 564 23.57 4.54 -40.83
N ALA A 565 24.31 3.64 -41.49
CA ALA A 565 23.73 2.58 -42.31
C ALA A 565 22.92 1.57 -41.47
N ILE A 566 23.40 1.22 -40.28
CA ILE A 566 22.68 0.35 -39.32
C ILE A 566 21.47 1.09 -38.71
N SER A 567 21.58 2.39 -38.46
CA SER A 567 20.45 3.18 -37.95
C SER A 567 19.34 3.35 -39.01
N ALA A 568 19.71 3.40 -40.29
CA ALA A 568 18.77 3.59 -41.39
C ALA A 568 17.84 2.40 -41.61
N THR A 569 18.25 1.17 -41.26
CA THR A 569 17.38 -0.02 -41.34
C THR A 569 16.21 0.03 -40.36
N ASN A 570 16.25 0.90 -39.34
CA ASN A 570 15.18 1.10 -38.36
C ASN A 570 14.26 2.29 -38.68
N LEU A 571 14.44 2.98 -39.82
CA LEU A 571 13.64 4.15 -40.19
C LEU A 571 12.14 3.84 -40.32
N TYR A 572 11.78 2.64 -40.75
CA TYR A 572 10.38 2.24 -40.93
C TYR A 572 9.58 2.23 -39.61
N LEU A 573 10.25 2.09 -38.45
CA LEU A 573 9.59 2.14 -37.13
C LEU A 573 9.05 3.54 -36.81
N ARG A 574 9.61 4.60 -37.42
CA ARG A 574 9.14 5.98 -37.23
C ARG A 574 7.80 6.26 -37.90
N VAL A 575 7.39 5.40 -38.84
CA VAL A 575 6.12 5.54 -39.59
C VAL A 575 4.91 5.24 -38.69
N ASN A 576 5.11 4.63 -37.51
CA ASN A 576 4.05 4.44 -36.52
C ASN A 576 3.61 5.74 -35.81
N HIS A 577 4.44 6.79 -35.85
CA HIS A 577 4.17 8.08 -35.19
C HIS A 577 4.48 9.23 -36.15
N ILE A 578 3.56 9.48 -37.07
CA ILE A 578 3.65 10.62 -38.01
C ILE A 578 2.88 11.80 -37.43
N TYR A 579 3.60 12.87 -37.12
CA TYR A 579 3.00 14.14 -36.74
C TYR A 579 2.91 15.01 -37.99
N VAL A 580 1.68 15.23 -38.46
CA VAL A 580 1.40 16.16 -39.56
C VAL A 580 1.20 17.53 -38.94
N ASN A 581 2.00 18.51 -39.37
CA ASN A 581 1.83 19.88 -38.92
C ASN A 581 0.51 20.43 -39.51
N SER A 582 -0.42 20.81 -38.64
CA SER A 582 -1.72 21.35 -39.04
C SER A 582 -1.67 22.88 -39.07
N ASP A 583 -0.73 23.44 -39.82
CA ASP A 583 -0.75 24.89 -40.07
C ASP A 583 -1.91 25.19 -41.05
N ASP A 584 -2.79 26.09 -40.62
CA ASP A 584 -4.06 26.52 -41.19
C ASP A 584 -4.28 26.25 -42.69
N ILE A 585 -5.26 25.39 -42.99
CA ILE A 585 -5.98 25.45 -44.26
C ILE A 585 -6.75 26.77 -44.25
N LYS A 586 -6.19 27.83 -44.84
CA LYS A 586 -6.95 29.02 -45.20
C LYS A 586 -8.04 28.60 -46.18
N VAL A 587 -9.25 28.41 -45.65
CA VAL A 587 -10.46 28.34 -46.46
C VAL A 587 -10.64 29.71 -47.08
N SER A 588 -10.19 29.88 -48.32
CA SER A 588 -10.60 31.01 -49.14
C SER A 588 -12.09 30.81 -49.45
N THR A 589 -12.94 31.45 -48.65
CA THR A 589 -14.34 31.69 -49.03
C THR A 589 -14.34 32.62 -50.23
N ALA A 590 -14.69 32.08 -51.40
CA ALA A 590 -15.22 32.85 -52.52
C ALA A 590 -16.75 32.80 -52.45
#